data_AF-A0A950S519-F1
#
_entry.id   AF-A0A950S519-F1
#
_cell.length_a   1.000
_cell.length_b   1.000
_cell.length_c   1.000
_cell.angle_alpha   90.00
_cell.angle_beta   90.00
_cell.angle_gamma   90.00
#
_symmetry.space_group_name_H-M   'P 1'
#
loop_
_entity.id
_entity.type
_entity.pdbx_description
1 polymer ?
#
loop_
_entity_poly.entity_id
_entity_poly.type
_entity_poly.pdbx_seq_one_letter_code
_entity_poly.pdbx_strand_id
1 'polypeptide(L)'
;MTAHAHDHNIESFGYAEYVDDYGNDALGYINGWHCIDQEEGTPFSSGCWQIFEFHHAYSGRLDVWAFVGCHQAGLWARYDPLFGSDNSAIVQIAHDCVAATTYHLDAYTETNGVTVQSSETGDYPMGTSTSLMASPAPGFQFTGWTGDVTSSEATITVVMDRDKSVTAHFSELPPPPPPDPGHDPNSVVDNSGCPAYQNCNSPIIINLSNGPYQLSGTNQPVSFDIDANGTLNRISWTAAGAPMAFLALDRNGNGIINSGAELFGNHTPLPHGVAANGFDALAQYDTNGDGVIDASDPIWSSLLLWTDLNHDGISQRSELALLSGSTVTAIGLDYHWTGRRDEWGNAFRYESRVWIDSGRRHPTPRPVYDVYFVRAR
;
A
#
# COMPACT_ATOMS: atom_id res chain seq x y z
N MET A 1 15.57 -21.41 29.21
CA MET A 1 15.49 -21.56 27.74
C MET A 1 16.91 -21.41 27.23
N THR A 2 17.38 -22.38 26.46
CA THR A 2 18.73 -22.39 25.88
C THR A 2 18.75 -21.45 24.69
N ALA A 3 19.46 -20.32 24.79
CA ALA A 3 19.75 -19.45 23.66
C ALA A 3 20.99 -19.97 22.94
N HIS A 4 20.87 -20.20 21.63
CA HIS A 4 22.00 -20.52 20.75
C HIS A 4 22.67 -19.22 20.32
N ALA A 5 23.93 -19.00 20.73
CA ALA A 5 24.75 -17.90 20.23
C ALA A 5 25.39 -18.31 18.90
N HIS A 6 25.26 -17.47 17.87
CA HIS A 6 26.02 -17.58 16.64
C HIS A 6 27.36 -16.83 16.80
N ASP A 7 28.47 -17.57 16.79
CA ASP A 7 29.83 -17.02 16.80
C ASP A 7 30.12 -16.32 15.47
N HIS A 8 30.22 -15.00 15.48
CA HIS A 8 30.92 -14.25 14.45
C HIS A 8 32.34 -13.98 14.95
N ASN A 9 33.30 -14.77 14.45
CA ASN A 9 34.72 -14.60 14.71
C ASN A 9 35.22 -13.21 14.28
N ILE A 10 35.38 -12.31 15.24
CA ILE A 10 36.25 -11.13 15.11
C ILE A 10 37.53 -11.47 15.86
N GLU A 11 38.55 -11.93 15.12
CA GLU A 11 39.90 -12.13 15.65
C GLU A 11 40.57 -10.77 15.89
N SER A 12 40.35 -10.21 17.09
CA SER A 12 41.21 -9.15 17.61
C SER A 12 41.79 -9.61 18.96
N PHE A 13 43.01 -10.14 18.92
CA PHE A 13 43.80 -10.43 20.12
C PHE A 13 44.27 -9.10 20.72
N GLY A 14 43.44 -8.49 21.58
CA GLY A 14 43.88 -7.40 22.45
C GLY A 14 44.67 -7.99 23.63
N TYR A 15 45.83 -7.41 23.92
CA TYR A 15 46.51 -7.62 25.20
C TYR A 15 46.05 -6.52 26.17
N ALA A 16 45.78 -6.88 27.42
CA ALA A 16 45.58 -5.93 28.50
C ALA A 16 46.77 -6.03 29.46
N GLU A 17 47.49 -4.92 29.63
CA GLU A 17 48.54 -4.78 30.62
C GLU A 17 47.92 -4.35 31.96
N TYR A 18 48.29 -5.04 33.04
CA TYR A 18 47.92 -4.70 34.40
C TYR A 18 49.19 -4.44 35.22
N VAL A 19 49.16 -3.41 36.05
CA VAL A 19 50.16 -3.13 37.08
C VAL A 19 49.46 -3.24 38.42
N ASP A 20 49.93 -4.13 39.30
CA ASP A 20 49.39 -4.22 40.65
C ASP A 20 49.76 -2.99 41.51
N ASP A 21 49.10 -2.85 42.65
CA ASP A 21 49.40 -1.76 43.61
C ASP A 21 50.85 -1.79 44.15
N TYR A 22 51.63 -2.81 43.79
CA TYR A 22 53.05 -2.99 44.14
C TYR A 22 54.00 -2.75 42.95
N GLY A 23 53.49 -2.39 41.77
CA GLY A 23 54.30 -2.07 40.58
C GLY A 23 54.75 -3.28 39.76
N ASN A 24 54.12 -4.44 39.89
CA ASN A 24 54.44 -5.63 39.10
C ASN A 24 53.52 -5.78 37.88
N ASP A 25 54.11 -6.05 36.73
CA ASP A 25 53.38 -6.27 35.47
C ASP A 25 52.77 -7.69 35.41
N ALA A 26 51.49 -7.79 35.05
CA ALA A 26 50.84 -9.04 34.65
C ALA A 26 50.19 -8.91 33.26
N LEU A 27 50.26 -10.01 32.49
CA LEU A 27 49.69 -10.11 31.14
C LEU A 27 48.40 -10.94 31.18
N GLY A 28 47.26 -10.34 30.82
CA GLY A 28 45.98 -11.02 30.62
C GLY A 28 45.68 -11.29 29.14
N TYR A 29 44.83 -12.29 28.87
CA TYR A 29 44.38 -12.62 27.50
C TYR A 29 42.85 -12.50 27.40
N ILE A 30 42.36 -11.99 26.26
CA ILE A 30 40.93 -11.82 25.99
C ILE A 30 40.37 -13.11 25.36
N ASN A 31 39.35 -13.71 25.98
CA ASN A 31 38.65 -14.89 25.46
C ASN A 31 37.28 -14.52 24.90
N GLY A 32 37.26 -14.00 23.67
CA GLY A 32 36.07 -13.93 22.82
C GLY A 32 35.03 -12.85 23.15
N TRP A 33 34.12 -12.65 22.18
CA TRP A 33 32.96 -11.78 22.28
C TRP A 33 31.70 -12.63 22.43
N HIS A 34 30.81 -12.27 23.35
CA HIS A 34 29.45 -12.79 23.38
C HIS A 34 28.50 -11.64 23.09
N CYS A 35 27.61 -11.71 22.10
CA CYS A 35 26.60 -10.68 21.87
C CYS A 35 25.21 -11.24 22.22
N ILE A 36 24.39 -10.45 22.92
CA ILE A 36 22.99 -10.80 23.20
C ILE A 36 22.10 -9.80 22.49
N ASP A 37 21.18 -10.29 21.66
CA ASP A 37 20.14 -9.47 21.03
C ASP A 37 19.05 -9.12 22.05
N GLN A 38 18.42 -7.95 21.89
CA GLN A 38 17.43 -7.39 22.81
C GLN A 38 16.34 -8.40 23.23
N GLU A 39 16.11 -8.56 24.54
CA GLU A 39 14.80 -8.97 25.05
C GLU A 39 13.90 -7.74 25.22
N GLU A 40 12.65 -7.85 24.75
CA GLU A 40 11.61 -6.83 24.94
C GLU A 40 11.50 -6.42 26.42
N GLY A 41 11.71 -5.12 26.69
CA GLY A 41 11.45 -4.52 28.00
C GLY A 41 12.66 -4.12 28.84
N THR A 42 13.89 -4.17 28.31
CA THR A 42 15.07 -3.63 29.02
C THR A 42 15.48 -2.24 28.49
N PRO A 43 15.94 -1.31 29.36
CA PRO A 43 16.26 0.07 28.96
C PRO A 43 17.63 0.23 28.28
N PHE A 44 18.32 -0.86 27.95
CA PHE A 44 19.64 -0.84 27.33
C PHE A 44 19.54 -1.30 25.87
N SER A 45 20.11 -0.53 24.94
CA SER A 45 20.29 -0.95 23.56
C SER A 45 21.22 -2.17 23.51
N SER A 46 20.95 -3.11 22.59
CA SER A 46 21.76 -4.30 22.27
C SER A 46 23.26 -4.10 22.54
N GLY A 47 23.86 -4.97 23.36
CA GLY A 47 25.25 -4.85 23.79
C GLY A 47 26.00 -6.17 23.63
N CYS A 48 27.24 -6.08 23.13
CA CYS A 48 28.19 -7.18 23.17
C CYS A 48 28.95 -7.18 24.50
N TRP A 49 29.13 -8.37 25.07
CA TRP A 49 29.82 -8.71 26.30
C TRP A 49 31.25 -9.18 25.99
N GLN A 50 32.20 -8.87 26.88
CA GLN A 50 33.55 -9.44 26.85
C GLN A 50 33.88 -10.05 28.21
N ILE A 51 34.49 -11.24 28.21
CA ILE A 51 35.01 -11.90 29.41
C ILE A 51 36.54 -11.74 29.40
N PHE A 52 37.08 -11.19 30.50
CA PHE A 52 38.52 -11.04 30.69
C PHE A 52 39.01 -12.08 31.70
N GLU A 53 39.92 -12.95 31.28
CA GLU A 53 40.62 -13.86 32.20
C GLU A 53 42.02 -13.32 32.48
N PHE A 54 42.31 -13.04 33.74
CA PHE A 54 43.64 -12.61 34.18
C PHE A 54 44.35 -13.76 34.90
N HIS A 55 45.59 -14.06 34.48
CA HIS A 55 46.46 -15.01 35.17
C HIS A 55 47.53 -14.24 35.93
N HIS A 56 47.47 -14.27 37.27
CA HIS A 56 48.46 -13.66 38.13
C HIS A 56 49.59 -14.66 38.43
N ALA A 57 50.85 -14.24 38.26
CA ALA A 57 52.00 -15.15 38.38
C ALA A 57 52.23 -15.72 39.81
N TYR A 58 51.64 -15.10 40.85
CA TYR A 58 51.94 -15.42 42.25
C TYR A 58 50.75 -15.87 43.12
N SER A 59 49.50 -15.73 42.67
CA SER A 59 48.30 -15.93 43.53
C SER A 59 47.21 -16.82 42.94
N GLY A 60 47.41 -17.42 41.76
CA GLY A 60 46.39 -18.23 41.09
C GLY A 60 45.41 -17.42 40.24
N ARG A 61 44.41 -18.10 39.67
CA ARG A 61 43.47 -17.58 38.66
C ARG A 61 42.52 -16.55 39.29
N LEU A 62 42.41 -15.36 38.68
CA LEU A 62 41.43 -14.33 39.04
C LEU A 62 40.46 -14.19 37.87
N ASP A 63 39.22 -14.64 38.08
CA ASP A 63 38.15 -14.45 37.11
C ASP A 63 37.51 -13.07 37.38
N VAL A 64 37.66 -12.14 36.43
CA VAL A 64 37.14 -10.77 36.55
C VAL A 64 35.98 -10.59 35.58
N TRP A 65 34.82 -10.21 36.12
CA TRP A 65 33.65 -9.86 35.33
C TRP A 65 33.61 -8.34 35.15
N ALA A 66 33.73 -7.85 33.91
CA ALA A 66 33.61 -6.44 33.60
C ALA A 66 32.40 -6.21 32.67
N PHE A 67 31.54 -5.27 33.04
CA PHE A 67 30.50 -4.76 32.14
C PHE A 67 31.14 -3.70 31.24
N VAL A 68 31.12 -3.92 29.94
CA VAL A 68 31.52 -2.92 28.95
C VAL A 68 30.28 -2.59 28.12
N GLY A 69 29.67 -1.43 28.38
CA GLY A 69 28.54 -0.93 27.63
C GLY A 69 28.89 0.34 26.87
N CYS A 70 28.40 0.49 25.64
CA CYS A 70 28.59 1.70 24.85
C CYS A 70 27.45 2.70 25.16
N HIS A 71 27.78 3.88 25.68
CA HIS A 71 26.83 4.99 25.85
C HIS A 71 27.44 6.26 25.27
N GLN A 72 26.60 7.18 24.77
CA GLN A 72 26.98 8.46 24.14
C GLN A 72 27.80 9.42 25.05
N ALA A 73 28.15 9.02 26.27
CA ALA A 73 28.85 9.84 27.26
C ALA A 73 30.11 9.18 27.87
N GLY A 74 30.58 8.06 27.32
CA GLY A 74 31.81 7.38 27.75
C GLY A 74 31.59 6.04 28.45
N LEU A 75 32.70 5.32 28.63
CA LEU A 75 32.78 3.99 29.22
C LEU A 75 32.50 4.00 30.73
N TRP A 76 31.70 3.04 31.21
CA TRP A 76 31.52 2.79 32.64
C TRP A 76 31.77 1.30 32.93
N ALA A 77 32.51 1.02 34.00
CA ALA A 77 32.67 -0.32 34.56
C ALA A 77 32.21 -0.28 36.02
N ARG A 78 31.37 -1.23 36.44
CA ARG A 78 30.98 -1.42 37.84
C ARG A 78 31.55 -2.73 38.34
N TYR A 79 32.16 -2.68 39.52
CA TYR A 79 32.82 -3.78 40.22
C TYR A 79 31.91 -4.34 41.33
N ASP A 80 31.89 -5.67 41.51
CA ASP A 80 31.43 -6.31 42.74
C ASP A 80 32.42 -7.43 43.14
N PRO A 81 33.14 -7.31 44.27
CA PRO A 81 34.07 -8.34 44.74
C PRO A 81 33.31 -9.54 45.31
N LEU A 82 33.62 -10.75 44.87
CA LEU A 82 33.08 -11.96 45.50
C LEU A 82 33.81 -12.34 46.80
N PHE A 83 35.02 -11.82 47.07
CA PHE A 83 35.76 -12.12 48.31
C PHE A 83 36.65 -10.96 48.75
N GLY A 84 36.13 -10.09 49.61
CA GLY A 84 36.76 -9.49 50.81
C GLY A 84 38.23 -9.05 50.89
N SER A 85 38.98 -8.82 49.82
CA SER A 85 40.31 -8.20 49.89
C SER A 85 40.41 -6.96 49.00
N ASP A 86 40.83 -5.85 49.59
CA ASP A 86 40.97 -4.50 49.02
C ASP A 86 42.07 -4.37 47.94
N ASN A 87 41.99 -5.17 46.87
CA ASN A 87 42.82 -4.97 45.68
C ASN A 87 41.93 -4.47 44.54
N SER A 88 41.93 -3.15 44.30
CA SER A 88 41.16 -2.54 43.22
C SER A 88 42.04 -2.26 42.02
N ALA A 89 41.84 -2.97 40.91
CA ALA A 89 42.48 -2.69 39.63
C ALA A 89 41.64 -1.67 38.82
N ILE A 90 42.29 -0.69 38.20
CA ILE A 90 41.69 0.18 37.16
C ILE A 90 42.11 -0.38 35.81
N VAL A 91 41.17 -0.94 35.04
CA VAL A 91 41.40 -1.38 33.65
C VAL A 91 40.94 -0.27 32.71
N GLN A 92 41.86 0.32 31.95
CA GLN A 92 41.54 1.33 30.94
C GLN A 92 41.45 0.66 29.58
N ILE A 93 40.24 0.29 29.16
CA ILE A 93 39.97 -0.29 27.84
C ILE A 93 39.78 0.85 26.85
N ALA A 94 40.76 1.10 25.99
CA ALA A 94 40.58 1.97 24.84
C ALA A 94 40.02 1.14 23.67
N HIS A 95 38.70 1.13 23.50
CA HIS A 95 38.10 0.78 22.22
C HIS A 95 37.64 2.07 21.54
N ASP A 96 38.17 2.32 20.34
CA ASP A 96 37.61 3.31 19.42
C ASP A 96 36.24 2.81 18.98
N CYS A 97 35.20 3.16 19.74
CA CYS A 97 33.83 3.06 19.27
C CYS A 97 33.65 4.10 18.17
N VAL A 98 33.89 3.71 16.92
CA VAL A 98 33.49 4.53 15.77
C VAL A 98 31.97 4.58 15.79
N ALA A 99 31.40 5.77 15.98
CA ALA A 99 29.95 5.97 15.85
C ALA A 99 29.50 5.39 14.50
N ALA A 100 28.46 4.55 14.53
CA ALA A 100 27.89 4.02 13.29
C ALA A 100 27.58 5.20 12.37
N THR A 101 28.07 5.15 11.13
CA THR A 101 27.75 6.19 10.14
C THR A 101 26.25 6.15 9.91
N THR A 102 25.60 7.28 10.17
CA THR A 102 24.18 7.47 9.97
C THR A 102 23.96 8.51 8.88
N TYR A 103 22.84 8.39 8.18
CA TYR A 103 22.39 9.32 7.16
C TYR A 103 20.97 9.76 7.42
N HIS A 104 20.70 11.03 7.14
CA HIS A 104 19.41 11.64 7.38
C HIS A 104 18.48 11.46 6.18
N LEU A 105 17.22 11.09 6.44
CA LEU A 105 16.15 11.06 5.44
C LEU A 105 15.10 12.12 5.74
N ASP A 106 15.00 13.08 4.83
CA ASP A 106 13.92 14.06 4.80
C ASP A 106 12.84 13.64 3.80
N ALA A 107 11.57 13.73 4.22
CA ALA A 107 10.43 13.56 3.32
C ALA A 107 9.48 14.77 3.42
N TYR A 108 9.17 15.36 2.28
CA TYR A 108 8.34 16.56 2.15
C TYR A 108 7.04 16.29 1.42
N THR A 109 6.03 17.15 1.66
CA THR A 109 4.83 17.26 0.85
C THR A 109 4.66 18.70 0.39
N GLU A 110 4.16 18.90 -0.83
CA GLU A 110 3.96 20.25 -1.38
C GLU A 110 2.63 20.89 -0.97
N THR A 111 1.70 20.09 -0.44
CA THR A 111 0.32 20.52 -0.15
C THR A 111 -0.05 20.34 1.32
N ASN A 112 -0.57 21.40 1.94
CA ASN A 112 -1.08 21.36 3.31
C ASN A 112 -2.27 20.41 3.42
N GLY A 113 -2.22 19.47 4.37
CA GLY A 113 -3.31 18.51 4.63
C GLY A 113 -2.98 17.06 4.23
N VAL A 114 -1.87 16.85 3.52
CA VAL A 114 -1.37 15.52 3.16
C VAL A 114 -0.12 15.20 3.98
N THR A 115 -0.07 14.01 4.57
CA THR A 115 1.07 13.56 5.38
C THR A 115 1.79 12.41 4.70
N VAL A 116 3.10 12.53 4.50
CA VAL A 116 3.96 11.34 4.52
C VAL A 116 3.92 10.83 5.96
N GLN A 117 3.72 9.53 6.18
CA GLN A 117 3.79 9.00 7.54
C GLN A 117 5.20 9.24 8.09
N SER A 118 5.31 10.22 8.99
CA SER A 118 6.55 10.77 9.52
C SER A 118 7.27 9.86 10.52
N SER A 119 6.79 8.62 10.72
CA SER A 119 7.47 7.62 11.54
C SER A 119 8.70 7.03 10.87
N GLU A 120 8.94 7.35 9.59
CA GLU A 120 10.05 6.85 8.78
C GLU A 120 10.95 7.96 8.19
N THR A 121 11.03 9.11 8.86
CA THR A 121 12.03 10.16 8.57
C THR A 121 12.95 10.32 9.77
N GLY A 122 14.23 10.53 9.54
CA GLY A 122 15.22 10.65 10.61
C GLY A 122 16.58 10.07 10.25
N ASP A 123 17.36 9.75 11.28
CA ASP A 123 18.71 9.21 11.11
C ASP A 123 18.67 7.68 11.01
N TYR A 124 19.23 7.16 9.93
CA TYR A 124 19.30 5.73 9.64
C TYR A 124 20.75 5.28 9.57
N PRO A 125 21.10 4.08 10.08
CA PRO A 125 22.40 3.49 9.81
C PRO A 125 22.66 3.35 8.30
N MET A 126 23.92 3.50 7.91
CA MET A 126 24.34 3.26 6.52
C MET A 126 23.91 1.87 6.05
N GLY A 127 23.28 1.82 4.87
CA GLY A 127 22.81 0.61 4.21
C GLY A 127 21.41 0.16 4.62
N THR A 128 20.78 0.79 5.62
CA THR A 128 19.39 0.50 6.01
C THR A 128 18.44 0.79 4.85
N SER A 129 17.40 -0.04 4.71
CA SER A 129 16.28 0.21 3.81
C SER A 129 15.02 0.56 4.61
N THR A 130 14.32 1.62 4.22
CA THR A 130 13.05 2.07 4.85
C THR A 130 11.98 2.24 3.77
N SER A 131 10.69 2.16 4.13
CA SER A 131 9.56 2.13 3.19
C SER A 131 8.67 3.36 3.35
N LEU A 132 8.73 4.28 2.41
CA LEU A 132 7.85 5.45 2.43
C LEU A 132 6.54 5.17 1.71
N MET A 133 5.43 5.54 2.34
CA MET A 133 4.08 5.44 1.77
C MET A 133 3.42 6.83 1.71
N ALA A 134 2.96 7.20 0.52
CA ALA A 134 2.15 8.38 0.29
C ALA A 134 0.67 8.06 0.49
N SER A 135 0.00 8.79 1.38
CA SER A 135 -1.44 8.65 1.63
C SER A 135 -2.15 9.96 1.26
N PRO A 136 -2.87 10.03 0.13
CA PRO A 136 -3.58 11.24 -0.27
C PRO A 136 -4.64 11.66 0.75
N ALA A 137 -4.77 12.96 0.99
CA ALA A 137 -5.90 13.50 1.73
C ALA A 137 -7.18 13.43 0.87
N PRO A 138 -8.37 13.45 1.48
CA PRO A 138 -9.61 13.52 0.73
C PRO A 138 -9.64 14.73 -0.23
N GLY A 139 -10.03 14.49 -1.48
CA GLY A 139 -10.02 15.51 -2.54
C GLY A 139 -8.68 15.65 -3.28
N PHE A 140 -7.68 14.84 -2.94
CA PHE A 140 -6.38 14.81 -3.62
C PHE A 140 -6.03 13.40 -4.08
N GLN A 141 -5.19 13.32 -5.10
CA GLN A 141 -4.54 12.09 -5.56
C GLN A 141 -3.03 12.23 -5.52
N PHE A 142 -2.34 11.12 -5.29
CA PHE A 142 -0.87 11.06 -5.36
C PHE A 142 -0.44 11.02 -6.83
N THR A 143 0.53 11.86 -7.20
CA THR A 143 1.01 11.97 -8.59
C THR A 143 2.44 11.49 -8.79
N GLY A 144 3.22 11.31 -7.71
CA GLY A 144 4.56 10.72 -7.78
C GLY A 144 5.51 11.21 -6.70
N TRP A 145 6.65 10.54 -6.59
CA TRP A 145 7.81 10.94 -5.80
C TRP A 145 8.85 11.62 -6.69
N THR A 146 9.54 12.65 -6.18
CA THR A 146 10.75 13.21 -6.78
C THR A 146 11.82 13.50 -5.73
N GLY A 147 13.00 13.96 -6.18
CA GLY A 147 14.18 14.21 -5.34
C GLY A 147 15.23 13.13 -5.55
N ASP A 148 15.75 12.56 -4.47
CA ASP A 148 16.71 11.46 -4.51
C ASP A 148 16.11 10.13 -5.00
N VAL A 149 14.79 9.98 -4.94
CA VAL A 149 14.03 8.85 -5.49
C VAL A 149 12.89 9.39 -6.35
N THR A 150 12.74 8.85 -7.57
CA THR A 150 11.63 9.18 -8.46
C THR A 150 10.83 7.92 -8.75
N SER A 151 9.52 7.96 -8.50
CA SER A 151 8.62 6.83 -8.68
C SER A 151 7.18 7.29 -8.83
N SER A 152 6.38 6.55 -9.59
CA SER A 152 4.91 6.72 -9.64
C SER A 152 4.18 5.82 -8.65
N GLU A 153 4.86 4.89 -7.98
CA GLU A 153 4.24 4.03 -6.97
C GLU A 153 4.06 4.77 -5.65
N ALA A 154 2.89 4.61 -5.03
CA ALA A 154 2.56 5.26 -3.76
C ALA A 154 3.45 4.79 -2.60
N THR A 155 3.95 3.55 -2.68
CA THR A 155 4.90 2.99 -1.71
C THR A 155 6.25 2.76 -2.37
N ILE A 156 7.33 3.25 -1.75
CA ILE A 156 8.70 3.13 -2.25
C ILE A 156 9.66 2.65 -1.16
N THR A 157 10.71 1.94 -1.56
CA THR A 157 11.82 1.57 -0.66
C THR A 157 13.01 2.49 -0.90
N VAL A 158 13.55 3.09 0.16
CA VAL A 158 14.72 3.97 0.14
C VAL A 158 15.88 3.30 0.86
N VAL A 159 17.04 3.19 0.20
CA VAL A 159 18.29 2.66 0.79
C VAL A 159 19.19 3.81 1.20
N MET A 160 19.64 3.83 2.45
CA MET A 160 20.38 4.94 3.06
C MET A 160 21.89 4.81 2.85
N ASP A 161 22.40 5.38 1.76
CA ASP A 161 23.83 5.41 1.39
C ASP A 161 24.48 6.80 1.52
N ARG A 162 23.66 7.84 1.67
CA ARG A 162 23.97 9.23 2.00
C ARG A 162 22.72 9.90 2.54
N ASP A 163 22.82 11.17 2.95
CA ASP A 163 21.64 11.99 3.24
C ASP A 163 20.75 12.10 2.00
N LYS A 164 19.44 11.95 2.18
CA LYS A 164 18.46 11.94 1.10
C LYS A 164 17.26 12.81 1.42
N SER A 165 16.73 13.41 0.37
CA SER A 165 15.51 14.19 0.37
C SER A 165 14.55 13.68 -0.70
N VAL A 166 13.31 13.40 -0.31
CA VAL A 166 12.25 13.01 -1.24
C VAL A 166 11.01 13.87 -1.04
N THR A 167 10.29 14.13 -2.13
CA THR A 167 9.07 14.95 -2.11
C THR A 167 7.93 14.15 -2.72
N ALA A 168 6.81 14.03 -1.99
CA ALA A 168 5.57 13.48 -2.51
C ALA A 168 4.72 14.57 -3.15
N HIS A 169 4.33 14.35 -4.39
CA HIS A 169 3.46 15.23 -5.15
C HIS A 169 2.01 14.74 -5.11
N PHE A 170 1.09 15.71 -5.05
CA PHE A 170 -0.33 15.48 -5.09
C PHE A 170 -0.99 16.48 -6.04
N SER A 171 -2.11 16.11 -6.63
CA SER A 171 -3.00 17.03 -7.34
C SER A 171 -4.39 16.99 -6.74
N GLU A 172 -5.12 18.09 -6.82
CA GLU A 172 -6.56 18.09 -6.54
C GLU A 172 -7.25 17.12 -7.50
N LEU A 173 -8.23 16.38 -6.99
CA LEU A 173 -9.16 15.64 -7.82
C LEU A 173 -10.02 16.64 -8.60
N PRO A 174 -10.33 16.39 -9.88
CA PRO A 174 -11.28 17.22 -10.60
C PRO A 174 -12.61 17.24 -9.83
N PRO A 175 -13.34 18.38 -9.87
CA PRO A 175 -14.66 18.44 -9.27
C PRO A 175 -15.53 17.33 -9.89
N PRO A 176 -16.35 16.63 -9.07
CA PRO A 176 -17.25 15.62 -9.60
C PRO A 176 -18.12 16.24 -10.69
N PRO A 177 -18.48 15.49 -11.75
CA PRO A 177 -19.38 15.96 -12.78
C PRO A 177 -20.63 16.58 -12.13
N PRO A 178 -21.18 17.68 -12.69
CA PRO A 178 -22.36 18.29 -12.13
C PRO A 178 -23.48 17.24 -11.97
N PRO A 179 -24.16 17.18 -10.81
CA PRO A 179 -25.24 16.23 -10.61
C PRO A 179 -26.31 16.40 -11.70
N ASP A 180 -26.84 15.26 -12.15
CA ASP A 180 -27.80 15.13 -13.24
C ASP A 180 -28.86 16.26 -13.24
N PRO A 181 -28.97 17.07 -14.32
CA PRO A 181 -30.05 18.05 -14.50
C PRO A 181 -31.47 17.47 -14.43
N GLY A 182 -31.63 16.14 -14.46
CA GLY A 182 -32.90 15.42 -14.43
C GLY A 182 -33.38 14.92 -13.06
N HIS A 183 -32.64 15.15 -11.97
CA HIS A 183 -33.04 14.68 -10.63
C HIS A 183 -34.12 15.58 -10.00
N ASP A 184 -35.38 15.13 -9.97
CA ASP A 184 -36.43 15.72 -9.15
C ASP A 184 -36.28 15.26 -7.68
N PRO A 185 -35.92 16.15 -6.74
CA PRO A 185 -35.72 15.79 -5.33
C PRO A 185 -37.00 15.38 -4.59
N ASN A 186 -38.19 15.49 -5.21
CA ASN A 186 -39.47 15.14 -4.60
C ASN A 186 -40.10 13.85 -5.14
N SER A 187 -39.42 13.12 -6.03
CA SER A 187 -40.00 11.93 -6.66
C SER A 187 -39.77 10.66 -5.82
N VAL A 188 -40.85 9.89 -5.59
CA VAL A 188 -40.84 8.60 -4.85
C VAL A 188 -40.08 7.49 -5.61
N VAL A 189 -39.85 7.75 -6.89
CA VAL A 189 -39.05 7.00 -7.86
C VAL A 189 -38.16 8.05 -8.50
N ASP A 190 -36.84 7.94 -8.47
CA ASP A 190 -36.02 8.85 -9.28
C ASP A 190 -36.52 8.83 -10.75
N ASN A 191 -36.24 9.85 -11.55
CA ASN A 191 -36.70 9.87 -12.96
C ASN A 191 -36.17 8.68 -13.77
N SER A 192 -35.22 7.92 -13.24
CA SER A 192 -34.75 6.62 -13.73
C SER A 192 -35.56 5.40 -13.30
N GLY A 193 -36.69 5.59 -12.62
CA GLY A 193 -37.62 4.54 -12.21
C GLY A 193 -37.07 3.60 -11.15
N CYS A 194 -36.14 4.06 -10.31
CA CYS A 194 -35.75 3.37 -9.08
C CYS A 194 -36.47 3.98 -7.87
N PRO A 195 -37.31 3.19 -7.18
CA PRO A 195 -37.97 3.65 -5.96
C PRO A 195 -36.90 4.04 -4.94
N ALA A 196 -37.09 5.14 -4.22
CA ALA A 196 -36.21 5.59 -3.13
C ALA A 196 -36.01 4.55 -1.99
N TYR A 197 -36.71 3.41 -2.07
CA TYR A 197 -36.70 2.31 -1.11
C TYR A 197 -36.30 0.95 -1.73
N GLN A 198 -35.87 0.89 -3.00
CA GLN A 198 -35.28 -0.32 -3.58
C GLN A 198 -33.82 -0.10 -3.93
N ASN A 199 -32.95 -0.98 -3.42
CA ASN A 199 -31.52 -1.06 -3.72
C ASN A 199 -31.30 -1.29 -5.23
N CYS A 200 -31.37 -0.22 -6.00
CA CYS A 200 -30.98 -0.22 -7.40
C CYS A 200 -29.48 -0.05 -7.46
N ASN A 201 -28.81 -1.08 -7.96
CA ASN A 201 -27.37 -1.15 -7.94
C ASN A 201 -26.88 -1.29 -9.38
N SER A 202 -25.83 -0.55 -9.69
CA SER A 202 -25.30 -0.45 -11.04
C SER A 202 -23.85 -0.88 -11.13
N PRO A 203 -23.46 -1.28 -12.34
CA PRO A 203 -22.15 -0.88 -12.83
C PRO A 203 -22.15 -0.42 -14.29
N ILE A 204 -21.03 0.17 -14.70
CA ILE A 204 -20.66 0.40 -16.10
C ILE A 204 -20.42 -0.93 -16.79
N ILE A 205 -21.09 -1.11 -17.94
CA ILE A 205 -20.93 -2.27 -18.82
C ILE A 205 -20.47 -1.80 -20.19
N ILE A 206 -19.34 -2.34 -20.64
CA ILE A 206 -18.77 -2.11 -21.97
C ILE A 206 -19.14 -3.29 -22.88
N ASN A 207 -19.78 -2.99 -24.01
CA ASN A 207 -20.06 -3.99 -25.04
C ASN A 207 -18.86 -4.12 -25.99
N LEU A 208 -18.10 -5.20 -25.84
CA LEU A 208 -16.89 -5.46 -26.63
C LEU A 208 -17.18 -5.97 -28.05
N SER A 209 -18.44 -6.29 -28.37
CA SER A 209 -18.88 -6.71 -29.70
C SER A 209 -19.60 -5.58 -30.44
N ASN A 210 -19.74 -5.65 -31.77
CA ASN A 210 -20.54 -4.66 -32.54
C ASN A 210 -22.07 -4.88 -32.47
N GLY A 211 -22.54 -5.83 -31.64
CA GLY A 211 -23.96 -6.19 -31.52
C GLY A 211 -24.71 -5.38 -30.46
N PRO A 212 -25.98 -5.72 -30.18
CA PRO A 212 -26.71 -5.12 -29.06
C PRO A 212 -26.12 -5.53 -27.71
N TYR A 213 -26.43 -4.75 -26.68
CA TYR A 213 -26.22 -5.17 -25.29
C TYR A 213 -27.08 -6.40 -24.98
N GLN A 214 -26.47 -7.39 -24.34
CA GLN A 214 -27.08 -8.68 -24.03
C GLN A 214 -26.99 -8.93 -22.53
N LEU A 215 -28.11 -8.75 -21.83
CA LEU A 215 -28.26 -8.92 -20.39
C LEU A 215 -29.27 -10.03 -20.09
N SER A 216 -29.26 -10.56 -18.87
CA SER A 216 -30.26 -11.50 -18.37
C SER A 216 -31.35 -10.80 -17.56
N GLY A 217 -32.43 -11.52 -17.27
CA GLY A 217 -33.47 -11.09 -16.34
C GLY A 217 -33.50 -11.88 -15.04
N THR A 218 -34.52 -11.63 -14.23
CA THR A 218 -34.72 -12.31 -12.92
C THR A 218 -35.04 -13.81 -13.04
N ASN A 219 -35.28 -14.31 -14.25
CA ASN A 219 -35.41 -15.73 -14.58
C ASN A 219 -34.07 -16.47 -14.64
N GLN A 220 -32.95 -15.75 -14.82
CA GLN A 220 -31.58 -16.29 -14.79
C GLN A 220 -30.66 -15.36 -13.97
N PRO A 221 -30.91 -15.21 -12.66
CA PRO A 221 -30.17 -14.28 -11.84
C PRO A 221 -28.82 -14.86 -11.40
N VAL A 222 -27.88 -13.97 -11.14
CA VAL A 222 -26.56 -14.23 -10.57
C VAL A 222 -26.52 -13.69 -9.14
N SER A 223 -25.77 -14.36 -8.26
CA SER A 223 -25.56 -13.94 -6.87
C SER A 223 -24.26 -13.14 -6.76
N PHE A 224 -24.36 -11.84 -6.53
CA PHE A 224 -23.19 -10.94 -6.41
C PHE A 224 -23.43 -9.87 -5.34
N ASP A 225 -22.38 -9.45 -4.61
CA ASP A 225 -22.43 -8.36 -3.62
C ASP A 225 -22.43 -6.99 -4.31
N ILE A 226 -23.46 -6.71 -5.12
CA ILE A 226 -23.51 -5.51 -5.96
C ILE A 226 -23.67 -4.20 -5.16
N ASP A 227 -24.14 -4.27 -3.91
CA ASP A 227 -24.31 -3.11 -3.01
C ASP A 227 -23.22 -3.00 -1.94
N ALA A 228 -22.12 -3.74 -2.10
CA ALA A 228 -20.91 -3.63 -1.29
C ALA A 228 -21.15 -3.73 0.23
N ASN A 229 -22.14 -4.53 0.65
CA ASN A 229 -22.49 -4.72 2.05
C ASN A 229 -22.04 -6.08 2.60
N GLY A 230 -21.34 -6.87 1.78
CA GLY A 230 -20.86 -8.21 2.13
C GLY A 230 -21.92 -9.30 2.03
N THR A 231 -23.12 -9.01 1.50
CA THR A 231 -24.18 -9.99 1.28
C THR A 231 -24.51 -10.13 -0.20
N LEU A 232 -24.66 -11.37 -0.66
CA LEU A 232 -24.94 -11.63 -2.07
C LEU A 232 -26.39 -11.30 -2.41
N ASN A 233 -26.58 -10.51 -3.46
CA ASN A 233 -27.87 -10.20 -4.04
C ASN A 233 -28.10 -11.07 -5.27
N ARG A 234 -29.31 -11.63 -5.40
CA ARG A 234 -29.75 -12.27 -6.64
C ARG A 234 -30.27 -11.22 -7.60
N ILE A 235 -29.53 -10.94 -8.66
CA ILE A 235 -29.82 -9.86 -9.62
C ILE A 235 -29.75 -10.39 -11.05
N SER A 236 -30.41 -9.71 -11.97
CA SER A 236 -30.06 -9.79 -13.40
C SER A 236 -28.58 -9.47 -13.61
N TRP A 237 -28.05 -9.88 -14.75
CA TRP A 237 -26.62 -9.83 -15.02
C TRP A 237 -26.32 -9.61 -16.51
N THR A 238 -25.07 -9.72 -16.93
CA THR A 238 -24.74 -9.94 -18.35
C THR A 238 -25.31 -11.29 -18.80
N ALA A 239 -25.71 -11.45 -20.06
CA ALA A 239 -26.21 -12.74 -20.52
C ALA A 239 -25.07 -13.78 -20.67
N ALA A 240 -25.36 -15.05 -20.40
CA ALA A 240 -24.40 -16.15 -20.58
C ALA A 240 -23.79 -16.15 -21.99
N GLY A 241 -22.45 -16.23 -22.05
CA GLY A 241 -21.67 -16.21 -23.29
C GLY A 241 -21.62 -14.84 -24.00
N ALA A 242 -22.23 -13.80 -23.45
CA ALA A 242 -22.19 -12.48 -24.06
C ALA A 242 -20.86 -11.77 -23.76
N PRO A 243 -20.23 -11.13 -24.77
CA PRO A 243 -18.99 -10.37 -24.60
C PRO A 243 -19.26 -8.98 -24.00
N MET A 244 -20.00 -8.95 -22.89
CA MET A 244 -20.27 -7.76 -22.10
C MET A 244 -19.29 -7.75 -20.92
N ALA A 245 -18.49 -6.70 -20.82
CA ALA A 245 -17.51 -6.58 -19.77
C ALA A 245 -17.96 -5.56 -18.72
N PHE A 246 -17.89 -5.93 -17.45
CA PHE A 246 -17.92 -4.97 -16.36
C PHE A 246 -16.60 -4.20 -16.32
N LEU A 247 -16.69 -2.88 -16.14
CA LEU A 247 -15.51 -2.09 -15.84
C LEU A 247 -15.21 -2.20 -14.34
N ALA A 248 -13.99 -2.62 -14.00
CA ALA A 248 -13.61 -2.93 -12.63
C ALA A 248 -12.23 -2.38 -12.26
N LEU A 249 -12.00 -2.25 -10.96
CA LEU A 249 -10.71 -2.00 -10.33
C LEU A 249 -10.65 -2.86 -9.07
N ASP A 250 -9.65 -3.74 -9.02
CA ASP A 250 -9.34 -4.53 -7.83
C ASP A 250 -8.73 -3.62 -6.75
N ARG A 251 -9.60 -3.10 -5.88
CA ARG A 251 -9.22 -2.08 -4.88
C ARG A 251 -8.50 -2.66 -3.68
N ASN A 252 -8.74 -3.93 -3.37
CA ASN A 252 -8.12 -4.60 -2.22
C ASN A 252 -6.90 -5.45 -2.62
N GLY A 253 -6.61 -5.57 -3.92
CA GLY A 253 -5.43 -6.25 -4.46
C GLY A 253 -5.46 -7.76 -4.33
N ASN A 254 -6.64 -8.38 -4.19
CA ASN A 254 -6.78 -9.81 -3.98
C ASN A 254 -6.85 -10.62 -5.29
N GLY A 255 -6.92 -9.95 -6.45
CA GLY A 255 -7.01 -10.54 -7.78
C GLY A 255 -8.40 -11.03 -8.19
N ILE A 256 -9.44 -10.71 -7.43
CA ILE A 256 -10.82 -11.19 -7.60
C ILE A 256 -11.79 -10.02 -7.45
N ILE A 257 -12.62 -9.81 -8.47
CA ILE A 257 -13.72 -8.84 -8.40
C ILE A 257 -14.94 -9.50 -7.76
N ASN A 258 -15.22 -9.17 -6.50
CA ASN A 258 -16.27 -9.83 -5.71
C ASN A 258 -17.24 -8.87 -5.01
N SER A 259 -17.04 -7.56 -5.15
CA SER A 259 -17.91 -6.55 -4.55
C SER A 259 -18.28 -5.43 -5.53
N GLY A 260 -19.46 -4.84 -5.35
CA GLY A 260 -19.90 -3.63 -6.05
C GLY A 260 -18.97 -2.43 -5.82
N ALA A 261 -18.18 -2.45 -4.73
CA ALA A 261 -17.12 -1.47 -4.50
C ALA A 261 -15.97 -1.60 -5.51
N GLU A 262 -15.80 -2.75 -6.15
CA GLU A 262 -14.74 -3.03 -7.12
C GLU A 262 -15.20 -2.77 -8.56
N LEU A 263 -16.50 -2.81 -8.82
CA LEU A 263 -17.09 -2.36 -10.06
C LEU A 263 -17.22 -0.83 -10.07
N PHE A 264 -17.19 -0.23 -11.27
CA PHE A 264 -17.52 1.19 -11.43
C PHE A 264 -19.04 1.37 -11.52
N GLY A 265 -19.66 1.88 -10.46
CA GLY A 265 -21.11 2.03 -10.32
C GLY A 265 -21.48 2.90 -9.12
N ASN A 266 -22.75 2.87 -8.71
CA ASN A 266 -23.25 3.70 -7.61
C ASN A 266 -22.84 3.25 -6.19
N HIS A 267 -22.05 2.18 -6.07
CA HIS A 267 -21.43 1.73 -4.82
C HIS A 267 -19.91 1.84 -4.83
N THR A 268 -19.35 2.46 -5.88
CA THR A 268 -17.92 2.72 -5.92
C THR A 268 -17.54 3.73 -4.84
N PRO A 269 -16.52 3.42 -4.01
CA PRO A 269 -16.02 4.36 -3.02
C PRO A 269 -15.46 5.63 -3.67
N LEU A 270 -15.84 6.76 -3.09
CA LEU A 270 -15.23 8.07 -3.31
C LEU A 270 -14.57 8.54 -2.01
N PRO A 271 -13.63 9.51 -2.06
CA PRO A 271 -13.01 10.06 -0.86
C PRO A 271 -14.00 10.58 0.19
N HIS A 272 -15.21 10.98 -0.25
CA HIS A 272 -16.26 11.56 0.60
C HIS A 272 -17.59 10.79 0.57
N GLY A 273 -17.56 9.48 0.30
CA GLY A 273 -18.75 8.64 0.33
C GLY A 273 -18.75 7.61 -0.77
N VAL A 274 -19.85 7.50 -1.49
CA VAL A 274 -20.00 6.62 -2.66
C VAL A 274 -20.44 7.44 -3.86
N ALA A 275 -20.07 7.00 -5.05
CA ALA A 275 -20.44 7.67 -6.28
C ALA A 275 -21.95 7.61 -6.53
N ALA A 276 -22.52 8.64 -7.14
CA ALA A 276 -23.94 8.60 -7.53
C ALA A 276 -24.18 7.63 -8.71
N ASN A 277 -23.16 7.47 -9.57
CA ASN A 277 -23.15 6.59 -10.73
C ASN A 277 -21.71 6.22 -11.12
N GLY A 278 -21.54 5.27 -12.05
CA GLY A 278 -20.22 4.78 -12.43
C GLY A 278 -19.35 5.77 -13.20
N PHE A 279 -19.91 6.76 -13.91
CA PHE A 279 -19.12 7.78 -14.59
C PHE A 279 -18.61 8.84 -13.60
N ASP A 280 -19.42 9.20 -12.60
CA ASP A 280 -18.93 10.01 -11.46
C ASP A 280 -17.81 9.29 -10.71
N ALA A 281 -17.92 7.96 -10.58
CA ALA A 281 -16.89 7.13 -9.98
C ALA A 281 -15.58 7.11 -10.78
N LEU A 282 -15.66 7.16 -12.10
CA LEU A 282 -14.49 7.25 -12.98
C LEU A 282 -13.86 8.64 -12.97
N ALA A 283 -14.67 9.69 -12.87
CA ALA A 283 -14.21 11.07 -13.00
C ALA A 283 -13.13 11.46 -11.97
N GLN A 284 -13.09 10.82 -10.80
CA GLN A 284 -12.00 11.03 -9.84
C GLN A 284 -10.62 10.62 -10.37
N TYR A 285 -10.55 9.87 -11.46
CA TYR A 285 -9.30 9.38 -12.03
C TYR A 285 -8.89 10.09 -13.32
N ASP A 286 -9.65 11.11 -13.77
CA ASP A 286 -9.27 11.97 -14.90
C ASP A 286 -8.29 13.02 -14.39
N THR A 287 -7.01 12.69 -14.50
CA THR A 287 -5.93 13.44 -13.88
C THR A 287 -5.48 14.63 -14.73
N ASN A 288 -5.75 14.57 -16.04
CA ASN A 288 -5.41 15.60 -16.99
C ASN A 288 -6.58 16.56 -17.28
N GLY A 289 -7.80 16.23 -16.84
CA GLY A 289 -9.01 17.03 -16.94
C GLY A 289 -9.56 17.15 -18.35
N ASP A 290 -9.27 16.18 -19.23
CA ASP A 290 -9.72 16.23 -20.63
C ASP A 290 -11.12 15.62 -20.85
N GLY A 291 -11.74 15.09 -19.79
CA GLY A 291 -13.07 14.52 -19.80
C GLY A 291 -13.13 13.09 -20.32
N VAL A 292 -11.98 12.43 -20.50
CA VAL A 292 -11.91 11.00 -20.79
C VAL A 292 -10.98 10.31 -19.80
N ILE A 293 -11.18 9.00 -19.62
CA ILE A 293 -10.21 8.10 -19.02
C ILE A 293 -9.50 7.38 -20.15
N ASP A 294 -8.22 7.65 -20.33
CA ASP A 294 -7.38 7.03 -21.36
C ASP A 294 -5.95 6.74 -20.87
N ALA A 295 -5.04 6.36 -21.77
CA ALA A 295 -3.66 6.01 -21.43
C ALA A 295 -2.84 7.16 -20.81
N SER A 296 -3.36 8.38 -20.83
CA SER A 296 -2.79 9.56 -20.18
C SER A 296 -3.09 9.58 -18.68
N ASP A 297 -4.06 8.78 -18.21
CA ASP A 297 -4.40 8.68 -16.80
C ASP A 297 -3.70 7.50 -16.11
N PRO A 298 -3.05 7.70 -14.95
CA PRO A 298 -2.38 6.62 -14.21
C PRO A 298 -3.27 5.42 -13.87
N ILE A 299 -4.59 5.63 -13.73
CA ILE A 299 -5.52 4.53 -13.43
C ILE A 299 -5.61 3.51 -14.58
N TRP A 300 -5.33 3.92 -15.82
CA TRP A 300 -5.59 3.15 -17.02
C TRP A 300 -4.94 1.77 -17.01
N SER A 301 -3.71 1.68 -16.51
CA SER A 301 -2.97 0.41 -16.41
C SER A 301 -3.54 -0.56 -15.36
N SER A 302 -4.37 -0.06 -14.45
CA SER A 302 -4.94 -0.82 -13.34
C SER A 302 -6.39 -1.23 -13.59
N LEU A 303 -7.05 -0.63 -14.58
CA LEU A 303 -8.44 -0.96 -14.92
C LEU A 303 -8.55 -2.36 -15.54
N LEU A 304 -9.62 -3.04 -15.16
CA LEU A 304 -9.94 -4.40 -15.58
C LEU A 304 -11.26 -4.43 -16.35
N LEU A 305 -11.31 -5.33 -17.32
CA LEU A 305 -12.53 -5.80 -17.98
C LEU A 305 -12.85 -7.18 -17.44
N TRP A 306 -13.96 -7.32 -16.72
CA TRP A 306 -14.47 -8.61 -16.26
C TRP A 306 -15.60 -9.08 -17.18
N THR A 307 -15.36 -10.15 -17.94
CA THR A 307 -16.36 -10.78 -18.82
C THR A 307 -16.76 -12.14 -18.28
N ASP A 308 -17.87 -12.18 -17.54
CA ASP A 308 -18.46 -13.41 -17.01
C ASP A 308 -19.20 -14.18 -18.11
N LEU A 309 -18.47 -15.02 -18.85
CA LEU A 309 -19.03 -15.80 -19.96
C LEU A 309 -19.84 -17.01 -19.48
N ASN A 310 -19.52 -17.53 -18.30
CA ASN A 310 -20.15 -18.74 -17.78
C ASN A 310 -21.41 -18.44 -16.93
N HIS A 311 -21.64 -17.16 -16.60
CA HIS A 311 -22.81 -16.64 -15.89
C HIS A 311 -22.90 -17.11 -14.43
N ASP A 312 -21.76 -17.26 -13.75
CA ASP A 312 -21.72 -17.74 -12.36
C ASP A 312 -21.53 -16.63 -11.32
N GLY A 313 -21.16 -15.41 -11.74
CA GLY A 313 -20.91 -14.26 -10.87
C GLY A 313 -19.63 -14.33 -10.04
N ILE A 314 -18.74 -15.28 -10.34
CA ILE A 314 -17.48 -15.49 -9.63
C ILE A 314 -16.35 -15.06 -10.56
N SER A 315 -15.75 -13.91 -10.26
CA SER A 315 -14.59 -13.43 -11.01
C SER A 315 -13.44 -14.44 -11.01
N GLN A 316 -13.12 -14.94 -12.20
CA GLN A 316 -12.00 -15.86 -12.41
C GLN A 316 -10.90 -15.17 -13.21
N ARG A 317 -9.64 -15.57 -12.99
CA ARG A 317 -8.49 -15.00 -13.72
C ARG A 317 -8.63 -15.10 -15.25
N SER A 318 -9.30 -16.14 -15.75
CA SER A 318 -9.57 -16.32 -17.18
C SER A 318 -10.61 -15.36 -17.75
N GLU A 319 -11.41 -14.73 -16.90
CA GLU A 319 -12.47 -13.79 -17.25
C GLU A 319 -12.06 -12.33 -17.07
N LEU A 320 -10.91 -12.10 -16.44
CA LEU A 320 -10.31 -10.79 -16.23
C LEU A 320 -9.27 -10.49 -17.31
N ALA A 321 -9.41 -9.33 -17.94
CA ALA A 321 -8.41 -8.76 -18.82
C ALA A 321 -8.04 -7.35 -18.37
N LEU A 322 -6.77 -6.95 -18.56
CA LEU A 322 -6.38 -5.55 -18.40
C LEU A 322 -7.04 -4.71 -19.49
N LEU A 323 -7.65 -3.58 -19.11
CA LEU A 323 -8.25 -2.63 -20.05
C LEU A 323 -7.23 -2.14 -21.07
N SER A 324 -6.02 -1.83 -20.59
CA SER A 324 -4.88 -1.37 -21.40
C SER A 324 -4.41 -2.39 -22.46
N GLY A 325 -4.69 -3.68 -22.26
CA GLY A 325 -4.42 -4.75 -23.21
C GLY A 325 -5.57 -5.06 -24.17
N SER A 326 -6.66 -4.30 -24.09
CA SER A 326 -7.86 -4.50 -24.90
C SER A 326 -7.89 -3.59 -26.14
N THR A 327 -8.98 -3.63 -26.89
CA THR A 327 -9.23 -2.70 -28.00
C THR A 327 -9.87 -1.39 -27.53
N VAL A 328 -10.22 -1.24 -26.26
CA VAL A 328 -10.72 0.02 -25.70
C VAL A 328 -9.56 1.00 -25.60
N THR A 329 -9.79 2.24 -26.03
CA THR A 329 -8.77 3.30 -26.13
C THR A 329 -9.07 4.53 -25.29
N ALA A 330 -10.35 4.79 -24.99
CA ALA A 330 -10.78 5.85 -24.07
C ALA A 330 -12.22 5.58 -23.60
N ILE A 331 -12.56 6.08 -22.42
CA ILE A 331 -13.92 6.07 -21.85
C ILE A 331 -14.30 7.51 -21.49
N GLY A 332 -15.41 8.01 -22.03
CA GLY A 332 -15.87 9.37 -21.78
C GLY A 332 -16.49 9.52 -20.40
N LEU A 333 -16.33 10.70 -19.81
CA LEU A 333 -16.96 11.08 -18.56
C LEU A 333 -18.21 11.93 -18.75
N ASP A 334 -18.47 12.40 -19.98
CA ASP A 334 -19.72 13.07 -20.31
C ASP A 334 -20.86 12.06 -20.41
N TYR A 335 -21.85 12.18 -19.53
CA TYR A 335 -23.00 11.29 -19.55
C TYR A 335 -24.32 12.05 -19.55
N HIS A 336 -25.37 11.37 -20.02
CA HIS A 336 -26.74 11.87 -19.97
C HIS A 336 -27.71 10.74 -19.61
N TRP A 337 -28.81 11.10 -18.99
CA TRP A 337 -29.90 10.18 -18.70
C TRP A 337 -30.59 9.73 -20.00
N THR A 338 -30.86 8.43 -20.13
CA THR A 338 -31.52 7.90 -21.34
C THR A 338 -32.96 7.43 -21.12
N GLY A 339 -33.31 7.07 -19.88
CA GLY A 339 -34.59 6.41 -19.57
C GLY A 339 -34.79 5.04 -20.19
N ARG A 340 -33.76 4.47 -20.84
CA ARG A 340 -33.86 3.23 -21.59
C ARG A 340 -33.88 2.02 -20.64
N ARG A 341 -34.72 1.04 -20.98
CA ARG A 341 -34.72 -0.30 -20.38
C ARG A 341 -34.66 -1.37 -21.47
N ASP A 342 -34.10 -2.53 -21.16
CA ASP A 342 -34.27 -3.72 -22.00
C ASP A 342 -35.58 -4.46 -21.69
N GLU A 343 -35.78 -5.58 -22.38
CA GLU A 343 -36.93 -6.47 -22.20
C GLU A 343 -37.00 -7.15 -20.83
N TRP A 344 -35.90 -7.16 -20.08
CA TRP A 344 -35.78 -7.76 -18.74
C TRP A 344 -36.01 -6.73 -17.62
N GLY A 345 -36.04 -5.44 -17.97
CA GLY A 345 -36.23 -4.33 -17.06
C GLY A 345 -34.95 -3.68 -16.56
N ASN A 346 -33.77 -4.16 -16.99
CA ASN A 346 -32.48 -3.53 -16.69
C ASN A 346 -32.47 -2.12 -17.23
N ALA A 347 -32.07 -1.13 -16.43
CA ALA A 347 -32.08 0.27 -16.83
C ALA A 347 -30.69 0.71 -17.30
N PHE A 348 -30.59 1.11 -18.56
CA PHE A 348 -29.39 1.71 -19.16
C PHE A 348 -29.34 3.19 -18.80
N ARG A 349 -29.23 3.50 -17.52
CA ARG A 349 -29.63 4.80 -16.96
C ARG A 349 -28.85 5.96 -17.55
N TYR A 350 -27.52 5.86 -17.51
CA TYR A 350 -26.63 6.89 -18.04
C TYR A 350 -25.87 6.35 -19.23
N GLU A 351 -25.80 7.15 -20.28
CA GLU A 351 -25.02 6.86 -21.49
C GLU A 351 -23.87 7.84 -21.62
N SER A 352 -22.68 7.31 -21.82
CA SER A 352 -21.48 8.01 -22.25
C SER A 352 -20.95 7.35 -23.53
N ARG A 353 -19.72 7.67 -23.92
CA ARG A 353 -19.03 7.13 -25.09
C ARG A 353 -17.81 6.32 -24.68
N VAL A 354 -17.57 5.23 -25.40
CA VAL A 354 -16.33 4.45 -25.33
C VAL A 354 -15.71 4.38 -26.72
N TRP A 355 -14.41 4.59 -26.82
CA TRP A 355 -13.68 4.50 -28.08
C TRP A 355 -13.02 3.13 -28.17
N ILE A 356 -13.39 2.37 -29.20
CA ILE A 356 -12.85 1.04 -29.45
C ILE A 356 -12.10 1.04 -30.79
N ASP A 357 -10.84 0.66 -30.77
CA ASP A 357 -10.06 0.45 -31.98
C ASP A 357 -10.55 -0.81 -32.70
N SER A 358 -10.95 -0.62 -33.96
CA SER A 358 -11.43 -1.69 -34.86
C SER A 358 -10.46 -1.91 -36.03
N GLY A 359 -9.21 -1.45 -35.90
CA GLY A 359 -8.21 -1.43 -36.98
C GLY A 359 -8.51 -0.37 -38.05
N ARG A 360 -9.33 0.64 -37.72
CA ARG A 360 -9.66 1.77 -38.59
C ARG A 360 -8.79 2.97 -38.21
N ARG A 361 -8.51 3.86 -39.16
CA ARG A 361 -7.65 5.05 -38.97
C ARG A 361 -8.02 5.94 -37.77
N HIS A 362 -9.27 5.87 -37.29
CA HIS A 362 -9.74 6.58 -36.10
C HIS A 362 -10.65 5.65 -35.28
N PRO A 363 -10.44 5.51 -33.96
CA PRO A 363 -11.38 4.83 -33.07
C PRO A 363 -12.77 5.46 -33.20
N THR A 364 -13.80 4.62 -33.37
CA THR A 364 -15.18 5.11 -33.49
C THR A 364 -15.81 5.09 -32.11
N PRO A 365 -16.37 6.22 -31.61
CA PRO A 365 -17.09 6.21 -30.34
C PRO A 365 -18.34 5.35 -30.44
N ARG A 366 -18.60 4.59 -29.39
CA ARG A 366 -19.76 3.72 -29.23
C ARG A 366 -20.44 4.03 -27.90
N PRO A 367 -21.75 3.82 -27.76
CA PRO A 367 -22.41 3.97 -26.47
C PRO A 367 -21.83 3.02 -25.42
N VAL A 368 -21.58 3.55 -24.23
CA VAL A 368 -21.29 2.80 -23.00
C VAL A 368 -22.27 3.24 -21.93
N TYR A 369 -22.69 2.32 -21.06
CA TYR A 369 -23.79 2.58 -20.13
C TYR A 369 -23.43 2.23 -18.70
N ASP A 370 -23.92 3.04 -17.78
CA ASP A 370 -24.12 2.65 -16.38
C ASP A 370 -25.50 1.97 -16.25
N VAL A 371 -25.47 0.68 -15.92
CA VAL A 371 -26.63 -0.21 -16.02
C VAL A 371 -27.11 -0.63 -14.64
N TYR A 372 -28.34 -0.30 -14.30
CA TYR A 372 -28.97 -0.69 -13.04
C TYR A 372 -29.73 -1.99 -13.21
N PHE A 373 -29.30 -3.01 -12.47
CA PHE A 373 -29.85 -4.35 -12.53
C PHE A 373 -31.16 -4.48 -11.75
N VAL A 374 -32.04 -5.34 -12.24
CA VAL A 374 -33.26 -5.75 -11.53
C VAL A 374 -32.96 -6.86 -10.53
N ARG A 375 -33.54 -6.76 -9.32
CA ARG A 375 -33.38 -7.76 -8.27
C ARG A 375 -34.41 -8.88 -8.40
N ALA A 376 -33.95 -10.13 -8.35
CA ALA A 376 -34.83 -11.28 -8.22
C ALA A 376 -35.35 -11.38 -6.78
N ARG A 377 -36.64 -11.66 -6.62
CA ARG A 377 -37.27 -11.83 -5.30
C ARG A 377 -36.91 -13.16 -4.65
#